data_AF-A0A4Y2LWP7-F1
#
_entry.id   AF-A0A4Y2LWP7-F1
#
_cell.length_a   1.000
_cell.length_b   1.000
_cell.length_c   1.000
_cell.angle_alpha   90.00
_cell.angle_beta   90.00
_cell.angle_gamma   90.00
#
_symmetry.space_group_name_H-M   'P 1'
#
loop_
_entity.id
_entity.type
_entity.pdbx_description
1 polymer ?
#
loop_
_entity_poly.entity_id
_entity_poly.type
_entity_poly.pdbx_seq_one_letter_code
_entity_poly.pdbx_strand_id
1 'polypeptide(L)'
;MPNAEYVDYEDEETDCSSDISELNHHKCDLASHQLLWLATGVTSRTGLWLQLLQVFLHDVDLITSNNSDLVVDENKLRREKAKVRKDLKFQALSEAQALTLKGLYFDGCKDSTLIEEKVDTKRYTRKAKKERLYLIEELGSRYITHLSPSFGTPKQISATIIGYFERMTRFSQLLAIGCDGTSVNTGWKSGVIRRLELKLCKPLQWVICLPHFNEHLL
;
A
#
# COMPACT_ATOMS: atom_id res chain seq x y z
N MET A 1 -36.61 -55.51 -48.05
CA MET A 1 -36.78 -54.05 -48.17
C MET A 1 -35.48 -53.50 -48.76
N PRO A 2 -35.52 -52.58 -49.73
CA PRO A 2 -34.43 -52.32 -50.67
C PRO A 2 -33.48 -51.18 -50.24
N ASN A 3 -32.42 -51.06 -51.04
CA ASN A 3 -31.12 -50.43 -50.87
C ASN A 3 -31.08 -48.93 -50.56
N ALA A 4 -29.95 -48.55 -49.93
CA ALA A 4 -29.45 -47.20 -49.76
C ALA A 4 -28.94 -46.62 -51.09
N GLU A 5 -29.29 -45.36 -51.33
CA GLU A 5 -28.79 -44.52 -52.42
C GLU A 5 -27.94 -43.40 -51.79
N TYR A 6 -26.68 -43.32 -52.20
CA TYR A 6 -25.71 -42.30 -51.79
C TYR A 6 -25.99 -41.03 -52.61
N VAL A 7 -26.11 -39.87 -51.94
CA VAL A 7 -26.22 -38.56 -52.61
C VAL A 7 -25.09 -37.68 -52.08
N ASP A 8 -24.12 -37.40 -52.96
CA ASP A 8 -23.11 -36.35 -52.80
C ASP A 8 -23.82 -34.98 -52.84
N TYR A 9 -23.49 -34.11 -51.89
CA TYR A 9 -23.84 -32.69 -51.96
C TYR A 9 -22.54 -31.89 -52.05
N GLU A 10 -22.38 -31.24 -53.21
CA GLU A 10 -21.38 -30.21 -53.45
C GLU A 10 -21.74 -28.98 -52.59
N ASP A 11 -20.84 -28.58 -51.68
CA ASP A 11 -20.98 -27.32 -50.96
C ASP A 11 -20.49 -26.17 -51.86
N GLU A 12 -21.46 -25.46 -52.44
CA GLU A 12 -21.26 -24.18 -53.13
C GLU A 12 -20.77 -23.11 -52.14
N GLU A 13 -19.64 -22.49 -52.46
CA GLU A 13 -19.16 -21.24 -51.86
C GLU A 13 -20.19 -20.11 -52.08
N THR A 14 -20.97 -19.79 -51.05
CA THR A 14 -21.76 -18.56 -51.02
C THR A 14 -20.97 -17.44 -50.34
N ASP A 15 -20.50 -16.54 -51.19
CA ASP A 15 -19.92 -15.24 -50.89
C ASP A 15 -20.97 -14.33 -50.24
N CYS A 16 -21.00 -14.26 -48.90
CA CYS A 16 -21.83 -13.30 -48.17
C CYS A 16 -21.04 -12.03 -47.89
N SER A 17 -20.99 -11.18 -48.92
CA SER A 17 -20.89 -9.73 -48.76
C SER A 17 -22.06 -9.24 -47.90
N SER A 18 -21.77 -8.85 -46.67
CA SER A 18 -22.65 -8.00 -45.89
C SER A 18 -21.83 -6.92 -45.20
N ASP A 19 -22.08 -5.70 -45.64
CA ASP A 19 -21.62 -4.43 -45.07
C ASP A 19 -21.71 -4.44 -43.53
N ILE A 20 -20.55 -4.38 -42.87
CA ILE A 20 -20.46 -3.93 -41.48
C ILE A 20 -19.97 -2.48 -41.52
N SER A 21 -20.88 -1.59 -41.91
CA SER A 21 -20.79 -0.19 -41.52
C SER A 21 -20.81 -0.11 -39.99
N GLU A 22 -19.89 0.67 -39.42
CA GLU A 22 -19.88 1.13 -38.02
C GLU A 22 -19.49 0.11 -36.93
N LEU A 23 -18.24 -0.37 -36.94
CA LEU A 23 -17.58 -0.67 -35.68
C LEU A 23 -16.78 0.55 -35.23
N ASN A 24 -17.48 1.36 -34.42
CA ASN A 24 -16.93 2.44 -33.62
C ASN A 24 -15.57 2.05 -33.04
N HIS A 25 -14.62 2.97 -33.09
CA HIS A 25 -13.37 3.00 -32.35
C HIS A 25 -13.60 2.58 -30.89
N HIS A 26 -13.62 1.29 -30.59
CA HIS A 26 -13.53 0.77 -29.24
C HIS A 26 -12.06 0.81 -28.88
N LYS A 27 -11.64 2.03 -28.52
CA LYS A 27 -10.50 2.27 -27.65
C LYS A 27 -10.68 1.33 -26.47
N CYS A 28 -10.00 0.18 -26.47
CA CYS A 28 -10.15 -0.85 -25.45
C CYS A 28 -10.11 -0.18 -24.08
N ASP A 29 -11.26 -0.13 -23.41
CA ASP A 29 -11.33 0.52 -22.12
C ASP A 29 -10.68 -0.43 -21.13
N LEU A 30 -9.42 -0.12 -20.82
CA LEU A 30 -8.48 -0.91 -20.04
C LEU A 30 -8.87 -0.93 -18.54
N ALA A 31 -10.16 -0.84 -18.21
CA ALA A 31 -10.68 -0.81 -16.85
C ALA A 31 -10.67 -2.20 -16.23
N SER A 32 -11.04 -3.25 -16.98
CA SER A 32 -11.08 -4.64 -16.49
C SER A 32 -9.70 -5.19 -16.15
N HIS A 33 -8.64 -4.68 -16.81
CA HIS A 33 -7.24 -5.05 -16.55
C HIS A 33 -6.65 -4.41 -15.29
N GLN A 34 -7.29 -3.40 -14.69
CA GLN A 34 -6.82 -2.77 -13.45
C GLN A 34 -6.83 -3.73 -12.25
N LEU A 35 -7.78 -4.67 -12.20
CA LEU A 35 -7.92 -5.62 -11.10
C LEU A 35 -6.82 -6.70 -11.08
N LEU A 36 -6.37 -7.17 -12.25
CA LEU A 36 -5.26 -8.12 -12.35
C LEU A 36 -3.90 -7.46 -12.02
N TRP A 37 -3.78 -6.15 -12.30
CA TRP A 37 -2.58 -5.35 -12.07
C TRP A 37 -2.28 -5.08 -10.59
N LEU A 38 -3.32 -5.04 -9.74
CA LEU A 38 -3.22 -4.74 -8.31
C LEU A 38 -2.90 -5.98 -7.45
N ALA A 39 -3.23 -7.19 -7.94
CA ALA A 39 -3.06 -8.43 -7.17
C ALA A 39 -1.59 -8.89 -7.03
N THR A 40 -0.69 -8.44 -7.92
CA THR A 40 0.75 -8.73 -7.83
C THR A 40 1.50 -7.48 -7.41
N GLY A 41 1.56 -7.21 -6.11
CA GLY A 41 2.49 -6.24 -5.58
C GLY A 41 3.87 -6.42 -6.22
N VAL A 42 4.34 -5.38 -6.91
CA VAL A 42 5.74 -5.14 -7.28
C VAL A 42 6.51 -6.41 -7.65
N THR A 43 6.35 -6.92 -8.88
CA THR A 43 7.29 -7.94 -9.36
C THR A 43 8.22 -7.39 -10.44
N SER A 44 9.52 -7.64 -10.24
CA SER A 44 10.64 -7.47 -11.15
C SER A 44 10.54 -8.29 -12.45
N ARG A 45 9.35 -8.85 -12.74
CA ARG A 45 9.05 -9.76 -13.85
C ARG A 45 8.33 -9.02 -14.97
N THR A 46 8.82 -7.85 -15.36
CA THR A 46 8.24 -7.05 -16.47
C THR A 46 8.13 -7.85 -17.77
N GLY A 47 9.10 -8.74 -18.03
CA GLY A 47 9.15 -9.56 -19.25
C GLY A 47 8.01 -10.57 -19.42
N LEU A 48 7.59 -11.26 -18.35
CA LEU A 48 6.53 -12.29 -18.44
C LEU A 48 5.16 -11.66 -18.79
N TRP A 49 4.87 -10.50 -18.21
CA TRP A 49 3.63 -9.77 -18.45
C TRP A 49 3.56 -9.17 -19.86
N LEU A 50 4.68 -8.70 -20.38
CA LEU A 50 4.78 -8.22 -21.76
C LEU A 50 4.45 -9.34 -22.74
N GLN A 51 4.99 -10.54 -22.52
CA GLN A 51 4.72 -11.70 -23.37
C GLN A 51 3.24 -12.09 -23.36
N LEU A 52 2.62 -12.17 -22.18
CA LEU A 52 1.20 -12.52 -22.05
C LEU A 52 0.28 -11.49 -22.72
N LEU A 53 0.58 -10.19 -22.54
CA LEU A 53 -0.22 -9.12 -23.15
C LEU A 53 -0.06 -9.10 -24.67
N GLN A 54 1.13 -9.39 -25.18
CA GLN A 54 1.41 -9.44 -26.61
C GLN A 54 0.67 -10.60 -27.30
N VAL A 55 0.64 -11.79 -26.67
CA VAL A 55 -0.13 -12.95 -27.15
C VAL A 55 -1.62 -12.63 -27.16
N PHE A 56 -2.15 -12.10 -26.05
CA PHE A 56 -3.55 -11.72 -25.96
C PHE A 56 -3.96 -10.72 -27.06
N LEU A 57 -3.14 -9.70 -27.33
CA LEU A 57 -3.41 -8.69 -28.37
C LEU A 57 -3.34 -9.24 -29.80
N HIS A 58 -2.59 -10.32 -30.01
CA HIS A 58 -2.58 -11.04 -31.29
C HIS A 58 -3.81 -11.93 -31.44
N ASP A 59 -4.27 -12.58 -30.37
CA ASP A 59 -5.47 -13.45 -30.39
C ASP A 59 -6.77 -12.68 -30.64
N VAL A 60 -6.80 -11.39 -30.33
CA VAL A 60 -7.93 -10.48 -30.61
C VAL A 60 -7.74 -9.68 -31.91
N ASP A 61 -6.80 -10.08 -32.77
CA ASP A 61 -6.46 -9.46 -34.07
C ASP A 61 -6.14 -7.96 -34.02
N LEU A 62 -5.83 -7.42 -32.84
CA LEU A 62 -5.46 -6.01 -32.63
C LEU A 62 -4.02 -5.73 -33.05
N ILE A 63 -3.16 -6.75 -33.04
CA ILE A 63 -1.81 -6.69 -33.60
C ILE A 63 -1.72 -7.72 -34.71
N THR A 64 -1.53 -7.25 -35.94
CA THR A 64 -1.29 -8.07 -37.11
C THR A 64 0.06 -7.69 -37.73
N SER A 65 0.59 -8.52 -38.63
CA SER A 65 1.87 -8.23 -39.31
C SER A 65 1.89 -6.87 -40.00
N ASN A 66 0.73 -6.34 -40.38
CA ASN A 66 0.57 -5.09 -41.10
C ASN A 66 0.25 -3.89 -40.18
N ASN A 67 -0.10 -4.13 -38.91
CA ASN A 67 -0.39 -3.08 -37.92
C ASN A 67 0.26 -3.40 -36.57
N SER A 68 1.36 -2.71 -36.29
CA SER A 68 2.19 -2.92 -35.10
C SER A 68 2.14 -1.75 -34.09
N ASP A 69 1.24 -0.79 -34.31
CA ASP A 69 1.15 0.42 -33.48
C ASP A 69 0.79 0.10 -32.02
N LEU A 70 0.05 -0.99 -31.82
CA LEU A 70 -0.39 -1.49 -30.53
C LEU A 70 0.60 -2.45 -29.85
N VAL A 71 1.75 -2.74 -30.46
CA VAL A 71 2.82 -3.54 -29.83
C VAL A 71 3.25 -2.87 -28.54
N VAL A 72 3.21 -3.64 -27.45
CA VAL A 72 3.54 -3.13 -26.11
C VAL A 72 5.01 -3.36 -25.85
N ASP A 73 5.79 -2.28 -25.93
CA ASP A 73 7.20 -2.28 -25.54
C ASP A 73 7.38 -1.94 -24.05
N GLU A 74 8.57 -2.22 -23.51
CA GLU A 74 8.88 -1.96 -22.10
C GLU A 74 8.78 -0.47 -21.73
N ASN A 75 9.06 0.44 -22.65
CA ASN A 75 8.95 1.88 -22.44
C ASN A 75 7.49 2.38 -22.45
N LYS A 76 6.61 1.83 -23.31
CA LYS A 76 5.16 2.04 -23.29
C LYS A 76 4.59 1.56 -21.97
N LEU A 77 4.94 0.34 -21.55
CA LEU A 77 4.54 -0.18 -20.24
C LEU A 77 5.01 0.74 -19.12
N ARG A 78 6.28 1.15 -19.12
CA ARG A 78 6.85 2.06 -18.11
C ARG A 78 6.12 3.41 -18.05
N ARG A 79 5.72 3.97 -19.20
CA ARG A 79 4.95 5.22 -19.27
C ARG A 79 3.56 5.07 -18.66
N GLU A 80 2.83 4.01 -19.01
CA GLU A 80 1.52 3.75 -18.43
C GLU A 80 1.61 3.44 -16.93
N LYS A 81 2.63 2.66 -16.48
CA LYS A 81 2.92 2.49 -15.05
C LYS A 81 3.10 3.83 -14.35
N ALA A 82 3.83 4.76 -14.98
CA ALA A 82 4.09 6.07 -14.40
C ALA A 82 2.83 6.95 -14.34
N LYS A 83 1.94 6.88 -15.34
CA LYS A 83 0.63 7.56 -15.32
C LYS A 83 -0.26 7.01 -14.22
N VAL A 84 -0.48 5.70 -14.18
CA VAL A 84 -1.27 5.03 -13.13
C VAL A 84 -0.72 5.33 -11.73
N ARG A 85 0.61 5.35 -11.55
CA ARG A 85 1.22 5.74 -10.27
C ARG A 85 0.98 7.21 -9.92
N LYS A 86 0.97 8.12 -10.89
CA LYS A 86 0.63 9.53 -10.64
C LYS A 86 -0.83 9.66 -10.25
N ASP A 87 -1.73 9.03 -10.99
CA ASP A 87 -3.18 9.10 -10.74
C ASP A 87 -3.53 8.49 -9.38
N LEU A 88 -2.95 7.33 -9.05
CA LEU A 88 -3.11 6.70 -7.73
C LEU A 88 -2.54 7.57 -6.61
N LYS A 89 -1.42 8.27 -6.83
CA LYS A 89 -0.89 9.23 -5.86
C LYS A 89 -1.82 10.43 -5.69
N PHE A 90 -2.37 10.98 -6.77
CA PHE A 90 -3.32 12.09 -6.70
C PHE A 90 -4.61 11.69 -5.98
N GLN A 91 -5.13 10.50 -6.27
CA GLN A 91 -6.29 9.94 -5.58
C GLN A 91 -5.99 9.66 -4.10
N ALA A 92 -4.85 9.05 -3.78
CA ALA A 92 -4.44 8.83 -2.40
C ALA A 92 -4.22 10.16 -1.64
N LEU A 93 -3.73 11.20 -2.32
CA LEU A 93 -3.55 12.54 -1.73
C LEU A 93 -4.88 13.24 -1.48
N SER A 94 -5.83 13.18 -2.42
CA SER A 94 -7.16 13.77 -2.25
C SER A 94 -7.96 13.02 -1.18
N GLU A 95 -7.87 11.69 -1.14
CA GLU A 95 -8.43 10.87 -0.08
C GLU A 95 -7.75 11.19 1.27
N ALA A 96 -6.42 11.24 1.35
CA ALA A 96 -5.69 11.60 2.58
C ALA A 96 -6.05 12.98 3.13
N GLN A 97 -6.34 13.97 2.26
CA GLN A 97 -6.81 15.30 2.67
C GLN A 97 -8.23 15.30 3.24
N ALA A 98 -9.09 14.38 2.77
CA ALA A 98 -10.44 14.18 3.31
C ALA A 98 -10.48 13.27 4.55
N LEU A 99 -9.38 12.61 4.88
CA LEU A 99 -9.38 11.50 5.82
C LEU A 99 -9.20 11.91 7.30
N THR A 100 -10.09 11.37 8.11
CA THR A 100 -9.88 11.15 9.52
C THR A 100 -8.65 10.27 9.77
N LEU A 101 -8.00 10.43 10.94
CA LEU A 101 -6.76 9.73 11.30
C LEU A 101 -6.99 8.21 11.26
N LYS A 102 -6.68 7.56 10.13
CA LYS A 102 -6.87 6.12 9.93
C LYS A 102 -5.62 5.31 10.28
N GLY A 103 -4.43 5.89 10.15
CA GLY A 103 -3.16 5.22 10.42
C GLY A 103 -2.25 6.09 11.27
N LEU A 104 -1.66 5.49 12.30
CA LEU A 104 -0.74 6.15 13.22
C LEU A 104 0.57 5.36 13.29
N TYR A 105 1.67 6.02 12.99
CA TYR A 105 2.99 5.51 13.25
C TYR A 105 3.57 6.19 14.50
N PHE A 106 4.15 5.41 15.39
CA PHE A 106 4.89 5.95 16.53
C PHE A 106 6.28 5.33 16.64
N ASP A 107 7.24 6.16 17.05
CA ASP A 107 8.60 5.72 17.27
C ASP A 107 9.19 6.29 18.56
N GLY A 108 9.91 5.44 19.29
CA GLY A 108 10.53 5.78 20.56
C GLY A 108 11.99 6.12 20.38
N CYS A 109 12.41 7.29 20.87
CA CYS A 109 13.82 7.65 20.97
C CYS A 109 14.23 7.84 22.43
N LYS A 110 15.38 7.27 22.78
CA LYS A 110 15.95 7.37 24.12
C LYS A 110 17.20 8.23 24.09
N ASP A 111 17.02 9.50 24.41
CA ASP A 111 18.11 10.46 24.47
C ASP A 111 18.69 10.52 25.88
N SER A 112 20.02 10.39 26.01
CA SER A 112 20.68 10.79 27.25
C SER A 112 21.04 12.26 27.19
N THR A 113 20.51 13.07 28.10
CA THR A 113 20.89 14.48 28.26
C THR A 113 21.76 14.63 29.49
N LEU A 114 22.83 15.41 29.40
CA LEU A 114 23.64 15.79 30.56
C LEU A 114 22.88 16.88 31.33
N ILE A 115 22.61 16.64 32.61
CA ILE A 115 22.04 17.62 33.53
C ILE A 115 23.12 17.99 34.53
N GLU A 116 23.27 19.29 34.76
CA GLU A 116 24.13 19.83 35.81
C GLU A 116 23.33 19.92 37.11
N GLU A 117 23.73 19.16 38.12
CA GLU A 117 23.14 19.18 39.46
C GLU A 117 24.11 19.94 40.38
N LYS A 118 23.62 21.02 40.99
CA LYS A 118 24.36 21.71 42.05
C LYS A 118 23.97 21.10 43.38
N VAL A 119 24.94 20.47 44.02
CA VAL A 119 24.85 20.05 45.43
C VAL A 119 25.86 20.92 46.18
N ASP A 120 25.36 21.69 47.14
CA ASP A 120 26.11 22.73 47.85
C ASP A 120 26.74 23.76 46.88
N THR A 121 28.08 23.81 46.83
CA THR A 121 28.88 24.71 45.97
C THR A 121 29.49 24.01 44.74
N LYS A 122 29.33 22.68 44.63
CA LYS A 122 29.95 21.87 43.57
C LYS A 122 28.93 21.51 42.50
N ARG A 123 29.39 21.54 41.24
CA ARG A 123 28.60 21.20 40.05
C ARG A 123 28.93 19.78 39.63
N TYR A 124 27.93 18.92 39.62
CA TYR A 124 28.04 17.54 39.19
C TYR A 124 27.27 17.34 37.88
N THR A 125 27.90 16.70 36.91
CA THR A 125 27.24 16.35 35.66
C THR A 125 26.70 14.94 35.76
N ARG A 126 25.39 14.77 35.67
CA ARG A 126 24.74 13.45 35.62
C ARG A 126 24.06 13.24 34.27
N LYS A 127 24.07 12.00 33.77
CA LYS A 127 23.30 11.61 32.59
C LYS A 127 21.86 11.32 33.01
N ALA A 128 20.91 12.13 32.55
CA ALA A 128 19.49 11.83 32.64
C ALA A 128 19.02 11.18 31.34
N LYS A 129 18.31 10.07 31.46
CA LYS A 129 17.65 9.41 30.32
C LYS A 129 16.31 10.10 30.11
N LYS A 130 16.12 10.73 28.96
CA LYS A 130 14.87 11.33 28.53
C LYS A 130 14.28 10.49 27.41
N GLU A 131 13.04 10.06 27.59
CA GLU A 131 12.34 9.33 26.57
C GLU A 131 11.43 10.26 25.77
N ARG A 132 11.51 10.12 24.45
CA ARG A 132 10.73 10.88 23.49
C ARG A 132 9.99 9.90 22.60
N LEU A 133 8.76 10.24 22.29
CA LEU A 133 7.89 9.47 21.42
C LEU A 133 7.43 10.38 20.29
N TYR A 134 7.72 10.00 19.05
CA TYR A 134 7.28 10.74 17.87
C TYR A 134 6.01 10.11 17.31
N LEU A 135 5.03 10.93 16.96
CA LEU A 135 3.78 10.51 16.34
C LEU A 135 3.70 11.06 14.92
N ILE A 136 3.49 10.17 13.97
CA ILE A 136 3.39 10.47 12.54
C ILE A 136 2.12 9.83 12.01
N GLU A 137 1.36 10.56 11.21
CA GLU A 137 0.22 10.02 10.48
C GLU A 137 0.72 9.19 9.30
N GLU A 138 0.28 7.93 9.21
CA GLU A 138 0.72 7.02 8.14
C GLU A 138 0.23 7.52 6.77
N LEU A 139 -1.04 7.92 6.68
CA LEU A 139 -1.64 8.43 5.45
C LEU A 139 -1.18 9.87 5.22
N GLY A 140 -0.12 10.03 4.43
CA GLY A 140 0.47 11.33 4.08
C GLY A 140 1.74 11.68 4.86
N SER A 141 2.26 10.77 5.70
CA SER A 141 3.52 10.92 6.44
C SER A 141 3.63 12.26 7.19
N ARG A 142 2.51 12.75 7.70
CA ARG A 142 2.44 14.06 8.36
C ARG A 142 2.87 13.93 9.81
N TYR A 143 3.85 14.74 10.21
CA TYR A 143 4.23 14.85 11.61
C TYR A 143 3.06 15.40 12.44
N ILE A 144 2.66 14.68 13.50
CA ILE A 144 1.58 15.10 14.39
C ILE A 144 2.17 15.86 15.58
N THR A 145 3.01 15.19 16.37
CA THR A 145 3.59 15.76 17.59
C THR A 145 4.72 14.90 18.14
N HIS A 146 5.37 15.38 19.19
CA HIS A 146 6.26 14.60 20.03
C HIS A 146 5.76 14.62 21.47
N LEU A 147 5.83 13.47 22.14
CA LEU A 147 5.44 13.28 23.53
C LEU A 147 6.67 12.90 24.34
N SER A 148 6.67 13.22 25.63
CA SER A 148 7.75 12.84 26.56
C SER A 148 7.17 11.97 27.68
N PRO A 149 7.03 10.65 27.45
CA PRO A 149 6.59 9.74 28.50
C PRO A 149 7.63 9.72 29.64
N SER A 150 7.16 9.54 30.86
CA SER A 150 8.05 9.50 32.03
C SER A 150 8.99 8.27 32.02
N PHE A 151 8.53 7.16 31.45
CA PHE A 151 9.22 5.88 31.40
C PHE A 151 8.86 5.10 30.13
N GLY A 152 9.77 4.21 29.69
CA GLY A 152 9.62 3.43 28.45
C GLY A 152 8.83 2.16 28.61
N THR A 153 7.94 2.15 29.59
CA THR A 153 7.09 1.00 29.83
C THR A 153 5.91 1.05 28.87
N PRO A 154 5.42 -0.12 28.40
CA PRO A 154 4.26 -0.15 27.51
C PRO A 154 3.04 0.58 28.08
N LYS A 155 2.87 0.51 29.42
CA LYS A 155 1.77 1.17 30.15
C LYS A 155 1.87 2.68 30.07
N GLN A 156 3.05 3.25 30.31
CA GLN A 156 3.24 4.70 30.30
C GLN A 156 3.11 5.24 28.87
N ILE A 157 3.75 4.59 27.90
CA ILE A 157 3.71 4.99 26.49
C ILE A 157 2.27 5.00 25.98
N SER A 158 1.53 3.90 26.16
CA SER A 158 0.12 3.83 25.74
C SER A 158 -0.75 4.87 26.46
N ALA A 159 -0.58 5.08 27.77
CA ALA A 159 -1.33 6.09 28.50
C ALA A 159 -1.04 7.51 27.99
N THR A 160 0.22 7.81 27.64
CA THR A 160 0.62 9.09 27.07
C THR A 160 0.01 9.31 25.68
N ILE A 161 0.01 8.29 24.81
CA ILE A 161 -0.66 8.35 23.49
C ILE A 161 -2.17 8.56 23.67
N ILE A 162 -2.81 7.76 24.52
CA ILE A 162 -4.25 7.84 24.79
C ILE A 162 -4.61 9.22 25.33
N GLY A 163 -3.87 9.73 26.32
CA GLY A 163 -4.14 11.04 26.92
C GLY A 163 -4.00 12.20 25.94
N TYR A 164 -3.09 12.10 24.96
CA TYR A 164 -3.00 13.07 23.87
C TYR A 164 -4.26 13.05 22.99
N PHE A 165 -4.75 11.85 22.67
CA PHE A 165 -5.86 11.64 21.75
C PHE A 165 -7.25 11.65 22.42
N GLU A 166 -7.36 11.63 23.74
CA GLU A 166 -8.65 11.60 24.46
C GLU A 166 -9.55 12.80 24.13
N ARG A 167 -8.96 13.93 23.75
CA ARG A 167 -9.70 15.14 23.34
C ARG A 167 -10.01 15.18 21.84
N MET A 168 -9.49 14.22 21.07
CA MET A 168 -9.68 14.13 19.63
C MET A 168 -10.66 13.01 19.30
N THR A 169 -11.85 13.36 18.80
CA THR A 169 -12.86 12.40 18.33
C THR A 169 -12.35 11.44 17.26
N ARG A 170 -11.28 11.83 16.54
CA ARG A 170 -10.65 11.10 15.43
C ARG A 170 -9.95 9.81 15.86
N PHE A 171 -9.55 9.66 17.13
CA PHE A 171 -8.80 8.48 17.60
C PHE A 171 -9.63 7.19 17.56
N SER A 172 -10.94 7.29 17.79
CA SER A 172 -11.87 6.16 17.68
C SER A 172 -11.89 5.54 16.27
N GLN A 173 -11.49 6.29 15.25
CA GLN A 173 -11.50 5.87 13.85
C GLN A 173 -10.17 5.25 13.40
N LEU A 174 -9.16 5.18 14.26
CA LEU A 174 -7.86 4.60 13.95
C LEU A 174 -8.01 3.14 13.51
N LEU A 175 -7.51 2.78 12.34
CA LEU A 175 -7.59 1.43 11.77
C LEU A 175 -6.25 0.71 11.81
N ALA A 176 -5.17 1.46 11.62
CA ALA A 176 -3.81 0.93 11.50
C ALA A 176 -2.87 1.58 12.49
N ILE A 177 -1.91 0.79 12.98
CA ILE A 177 -0.83 1.27 13.82
C ILE A 177 0.51 0.65 13.41
N GLY A 178 1.54 1.48 13.35
CA GLY A 178 2.90 1.05 13.06
C GLY A 178 3.88 1.52 14.13
N CYS A 179 4.87 0.69 14.39
CA CYS A 179 5.98 0.98 15.32
C CYS A 179 7.14 0.03 15.04
N ASP A 180 8.24 0.21 15.78
CA ASP A 180 9.32 -0.78 15.80
C ASP A 180 8.84 -2.17 16.29
N GLY A 181 9.59 -3.21 15.95
CA GLY A 181 9.27 -4.60 16.32
C GLY A 181 9.55 -4.96 17.78
N THR A 182 9.88 -4.01 18.66
CA THR A 182 10.33 -4.32 20.02
C THR A 182 9.22 -4.95 20.86
N SER A 183 9.60 -5.83 21.79
CA SER A 183 8.66 -6.51 22.68
C SER A 183 7.83 -5.56 23.57
N VAL A 184 8.35 -4.37 23.83
CA VAL A 184 7.65 -3.28 24.53
C VAL A 184 6.43 -2.83 23.72
N ASN A 185 6.58 -2.71 22.40
CA ASN A 185 5.55 -2.21 21.51
C ASN A 185 4.57 -3.31 21.06
N THR A 186 5.10 -4.47 20.67
CA THR A 186 4.34 -5.58 20.04
C THR A 186 3.93 -6.71 21.00
N GLY A 187 4.35 -6.67 22.27
CA GLY A 187 4.12 -7.75 23.22
C GLY A 187 2.64 -8.14 23.40
N TRP A 188 2.31 -9.43 23.25
CA TRP A 188 0.93 -9.92 23.25
C TRP A 188 0.14 -9.73 24.55
N LYS A 189 0.81 -9.79 25.72
CA LYS A 189 0.16 -9.62 27.03
C LYS A 189 -0.16 -8.16 27.36
N SER A 190 0.78 -7.26 27.05
CA SER A 190 0.73 -5.88 27.56
C SER A 190 1.52 -4.87 26.74
N GLY A 191 1.85 -5.18 25.49
CA GLY A 191 2.52 -4.27 24.57
C GLY A 191 1.70 -3.02 24.32
N VAL A 192 2.35 -1.98 23.80
CA VAL A 192 1.70 -0.69 23.50
C VAL A 192 0.50 -0.89 22.57
N ILE A 193 0.67 -1.66 21.48
CA ILE A 193 -0.42 -1.90 20.52
C ILE A 193 -1.60 -2.59 21.22
N ARG A 194 -1.34 -3.66 21.97
CA ARG A 194 -2.39 -4.39 22.71
C ARG A 194 -3.18 -3.47 23.65
N ARG A 195 -2.50 -2.56 24.33
CA ARG A 195 -3.15 -1.59 25.24
C ARG A 195 -4.02 -0.58 24.49
N LEU A 196 -3.59 -0.14 23.30
CA LEU A 196 -4.36 0.76 22.46
C LEU A 196 -5.60 0.06 21.89
N GLU A 197 -5.47 -1.19 21.43
CA GLU A 197 -6.61 -2.03 21.00
C GLU A 197 -7.65 -2.19 22.11
N LEU A 198 -7.20 -2.44 23.35
CA LEU A 198 -8.08 -2.55 24.52
C LEU A 198 -8.81 -1.22 24.81
N LYS A 199 -8.16 -0.07 24.67
CA LYS A 199 -8.81 1.25 24.85
C LYS A 199 -9.81 1.55 23.74
N LEU A 200 -9.53 1.12 22.51
CA LEU A 200 -10.38 1.32 21.34
C LEU A 200 -11.47 0.25 21.19
N CYS A 201 -11.42 -0.81 22.00
CA CYS A 201 -12.31 -1.98 21.92
C CYS A 201 -12.36 -2.61 20.52
N LYS A 202 -11.23 -2.58 19.78
CA LYS A 202 -11.14 -3.15 18.43
C LYS A 202 -9.69 -3.54 18.08
N PRO A 203 -9.49 -4.55 17.22
CA PRO A 203 -8.17 -4.86 16.70
C PRO A 203 -7.68 -3.74 15.78
N LEU A 204 -6.38 -3.48 15.80
CA LEU A 204 -5.73 -2.57 14.87
C LEU A 204 -4.95 -3.39 13.84
N GLN A 205 -4.90 -2.92 12.60
CA GLN A 205 -4.01 -3.48 11.59
C GLN A 205 -2.57 -3.09 11.91
N TRP A 206 -1.68 -4.06 11.98
CA TRP A 206 -0.27 -3.80 12.29
C TRP A 206 0.46 -3.48 10.99
N VAL A 207 1.11 -2.32 10.95
CA VAL A 207 1.97 -1.90 9.85
C VAL A 207 3.41 -2.11 10.30
N ILE A 208 4.12 -3.00 9.61
CA ILE A 208 5.50 -3.31 9.92
C ILE A 208 6.37 -2.11 9.53
N CYS A 209 7.22 -1.67 10.46
CA CYS A 209 8.27 -0.70 10.18
C CYS A 209 9.29 -1.26 9.17
N LEU A 210 9.15 -0.88 7.91
CA LEU A 210 10.06 -1.32 6.83
C LEU A 210 11.56 -1.03 7.09
N PRO A 211 11.97 0.09 7.73
CA PRO A 211 13.40 0.31 8.03
C PRO A 211 14.02 -0.79 8.89
N HIS A 212 13.30 -1.29 9.90
CA HIS A 212 13.77 -2.36 10.79
C HIS A 212 13.81 -3.74 10.11
N PHE A 213 13.07 -3.93 9.01
CA PHE A 213 13.08 -5.19 8.25
C PHE A 213 14.40 -5.39 7.50
N ASN A 214 15.03 -4.30 7.04
CA ASN A 214 16.30 -4.37 6.31
C ASN A 214 17.52 -4.65 7.21
N GLU A 215 17.41 -4.42 8.52
CA GLU A 215 18.51 -4.67 9.46
C GLU A 215 18.67 -6.16 9.82
N HIS A 216 17.66 -6.99 9.54
CA HIS A 216 17.71 -8.45 9.77
C HIS A 216 18.16 -9.26 8.53
N LEU A 217 18.39 -8.60 7.39
CA LEU A 217 18.78 -9.22 6.13
C LEU A 217 20.24 -8.94 5.74
N LEU A 218 21.03 -8.34 6.63
CA LEU A 218 22.48 -8.14 6.52
C LEU A 218 23.20 -8.94 7.60
#